data_AF-A0A1A9ZAU8-F1
#
_entry.id   AF-A0A1A9ZAU8-F1
#
_cell.length_a   1.000
_cell.length_b   1.000
_cell.length_c   1.000
_cell.angle_alpha   90.00
_cell.angle_beta   90.00
_cell.angle_gamma   90.00
#
_symmetry.space_group_name_H-M   'P 1'
#
loop_
_entity.id
_entity.type
_entity.pdbx_description
1 polymer ?
#
loop_
_entity_poly.entity_id
_entity_poly.type
_entity_poly.pdbx_seq_one_letter_code
_entity_poly.pdbx_strand_id
1 'polypeptide(L)'
;MKSSKITARSSVELITQFINEIKQRSLEEVDKDFAKYFLLLLIRDAHDGLDLINKSEELNVCKIQNFLEKAVQKYISPLDATTCSLKICYFFKHCKLLDFECVKEQYESNRKELLNRLIDSILQHPETCNAKQLQEMFTKMQIFIITNYSIGSPKDHVLLNKTEQSLNSIIGKKDLQNYILKKKYNRLEYLQRLGAIVCGILIFNDHAFQGDPECVRDIFSDLAMATNNAKEAIEASIERAVKLIAKGNECFARLIVLDVQEQKVKSLWPIIKLRETNKFVMLFESYRRYLIHIQTIFKKTQYLIEVNEKKFDCVVNKINEILKFRSAVESELIFPHFVYLSELWTTLELYLAHIAEIIKIKDHLDELVSENLERNYIENVEATLRDSKIIKFPIEPTFTELIELTNKCEGQLNLMKLVRCLYAFSFMSNVFL
;
A
#
# COMPACT_ATOMS: atom_id res chain seq x y z
N MET A 1 54.35 -21.64 -1.46
CA MET A 1 53.05 -21.18 -1.97
C MET A 1 52.01 -21.43 -0.90
N LYS A 2 51.52 -20.37 -0.24
CA LYS A 2 50.59 -20.47 0.89
C LYS A 2 49.18 -20.74 0.34
N SER A 3 48.64 -21.91 0.67
CA SER A 3 47.22 -22.24 0.58
C SER A 3 46.45 -21.26 1.47
N SER A 4 45.75 -20.31 0.85
CA SER A 4 44.84 -19.39 1.53
C SER A 4 43.55 -20.13 1.87
N LYS A 5 43.48 -20.68 3.08
CA LYS A 5 42.27 -21.21 3.69
C LYS A 5 41.26 -20.08 3.85
N ILE A 6 40.18 -20.11 3.09
CA ILE A 6 39.07 -19.17 3.22
C ILE A 6 38.05 -19.86 4.12
N THR A 7 38.19 -19.63 5.42
CA THR A 7 37.08 -19.72 6.36
C THR A 7 35.90 -18.94 5.78
N ALA A 8 34.73 -19.58 5.70
CA ALA A 8 33.48 -19.04 5.16
C ALA A 8 33.41 -17.51 5.29
N ARG A 9 33.46 -16.78 4.16
CA ARG A 9 33.18 -15.34 4.12
C ARG A 9 31.90 -15.10 4.91
N SER A 10 31.94 -14.18 5.87
CA SER A 10 30.74 -13.86 6.64
C SER A 10 29.63 -13.44 5.66
N SER A 11 28.37 -13.82 5.93
CA SER A 11 27.24 -13.40 5.08
C SER A 11 27.20 -11.88 4.90
N VAL A 12 27.73 -11.13 5.87
CA VAL A 12 27.90 -9.68 5.85
C VAL A 12 28.87 -9.23 4.75
N GLU A 13 30.05 -9.85 4.61
CA GLU A 13 31.02 -9.51 3.56
C GLU A 13 30.45 -9.73 2.16
N LEU A 14 29.71 -10.84 1.95
CA LEU A 14 29.07 -11.11 0.66
C LEU A 14 28.00 -10.07 0.33
N ILE A 15 27.17 -9.67 1.29
CA ILE A 15 26.17 -8.61 1.11
C ILE A 15 26.86 -7.28 0.79
N THR A 16 27.93 -6.92 1.51
CA THR A 16 28.67 -5.69 1.25
C THR A 16 29.30 -5.69 -0.15
N GLN A 17 29.92 -6.79 -0.57
CA GLN A 17 30.48 -6.93 -1.91
C GLN A 17 29.39 -6.77 -2.98
N PHE A 18 28.27 -7.48 -2.83
CA PHE A 18 27.14 -7.41 -3.75
C PHE A 18 26.58 -5.98 -3.91
N ILE A 19 26.32 -5.29 -2.79
CA ILE A 19 25.79 -3.92 -2.81
C ILE A 19 26.79 -2.96 -3.50
N ASN A 20 28.09 -3.12 -3.25
CA ASN A 20 29.11 -2.29 -3.88
C ASN A 20 29.20 -2.53 -5.39
N GLU A 21 29.10 -3.78 -5.83
CA GLU A 21 29.10 -4.13 -7.26
C GLU A 21 27.85 -3.58 -7.97
N ILE A 22 26.67 -3.60 -7.35
CA ILE A 22 25.46 -2.96 -7.91
C ILE A 22 25.68 -1.45 -8.05
N LYS A 23 26.17 -0.78 -7.02
CA LYS A 23 26.39 0.69 -7.04
C LYS A 23 27.36 1.13 -8.12
N GLN A 24 28.32 0.29 -8.49
CA GLN A 24 29.28 0.60 -9.55
C GLN A 24 28.66 0.47 -10.96
N ARG A 25 27.61 -0.34 -11.10
CA ARG A 25 27.03 -0.72 -12.40
C ARG A 25 25.64 -0.14 -12.66
N SER A 26 24.94 0.27 -11.60
CA SER A 26 23.63 0.92 -11.67
C SER A 26 23.78 2.43 -11.59
N LEU A 27 22.95 3.15 -12.35
CA LEU A 27 22.80 4.59 -12.24
C LEU A 27 21.79 4.99 -11.16
N GLU A 28 21.00 4.04 -10.66
CA GLU A 28 19.94 4.24 -9.67
C GLU A 28 20.43 4.05 -8.23
N GLU A 29 19.74 4.71 -7.29
CA GLU A 29 19.98 4.53 -5.87
C GLU A 29 19.62 3.09 -5.44
N VAL A 30 20.55 2.42 -4.76
CA VAL A 30 20.38 1.03 -4.34
C VAL A 30 19.67 0.97 -3.00
N ASP A 31 18.44 0.44 -2.98
CA ASP A 31 17.79 -0.01 -1.74
C ASP A 31 18.61 -1.15 -1.13
N LYS A 32 19.33 -0.83 -0.04
CA LYS A 32 20.23 -1.76 0.66
C LYS A 32 19.47 -2.90 1.33
N ASP A 33 18.26 -2.63 1.81
CA ASP A 33 17.47 -3.62 2.54
C ASP A 33 16.84 -4.62 1.56
N PHE A 34 16.34 -4.14 0.41
CA PHE A 34 15.94 -5.01 -0.67
C PHE A 34 17.12 -5.80 -1.25
N ALA A 35 18.27 -5.17 -1.52
CA ALA A 35 19.46 -5.87 -2.03
C ALA A 35 19.92 -7.00 -1.10
N LYS A 36 19.90 -6.76 0.22
CA LYS A 36 20.17 -7.78 1.23
C LYS A 36 19.14 -8.90 1.20
N TYR A 37 17.85 -8.57 1.15
CA TYR A 37 16.76 -9.55 1.06
C TYR A 37 16.90 -10.43 -0.18
N PHE A 38 17.13 -9.82 -1.34
CA PHE A 38 17.32 -10.47 -2.62
C PHE A 38 18.49 -11.47 -2.60
N LEU A 39 19.68 -11.04 -2.16
CA LEU A 39 20.86 -11.89 -2.14
C LEU A 39 20.68 -13.10 -1.22
N LEU A 40 20.09 -12.89 -0.04
CA LEU A 40 19.85 -13.96 0.93
C LEU A 40 18.89 -15.05 0.41
N LEU A 41 17.94 -14.69 -0.44
CA LEU A 41 17.04 -15.64 -1.09
C LEU A 41 17.74 -16.33 -2.26
N LEU A 42 18.44 -15.59 -3.12
CA LEU A 42 19.15 -16.18 -4.26
C LEU A 42 20.22 -17.18 -3.86
N ILE A 43 20.93 -16.94 -2.75
CA ILE A 43 21.93 -17.90 -2.22
C ILE A 43 21.31 -19.29 -2.03
N ARG A 44 20.00 -19.36 -1.74
CA ARG A 44 19.26 -20.59 -1.48
C ARG A 44 18.47 -21.11 -2.68
N ASP A 45 18.60 -20.45 -3.84
CA ASP A 45 17.93 -20.90 -5.05
C ASP A 45 18.50 -22.26 -5.50
N ALA A 46 17.62 -23.21 -5.82
CA ALA A 46 18.03 -24.58 -6.16
C ALA A 46 18.86 -24.66 -7.46
N HIS A 47 18.74 -23.67 -8.35
CA HIS A 47 19.40 -23.70 -9.65
C HIS A 47 20.52 -22.67 -9.78
N ASP A 48 20.31 -21.49 -9.22
CA ASP A 48 21.21 -20.34 -9.33
C ASP A 48 21.92 -20.00 -8.02
N GLY A 49 21.64 -20.73 -6.93
CA GLY A 49 22.20 -20.50 -5.60
C GLY A 49 23.58 -21.10 -5.37
N LEU A 50 24.07 -20.95 -4.15
CA LEU A 50 25.32 -21.57 -3.69
C LEU A 50 25.00 -22.89 -3.00
N ASP A 51 25.66 -23.97 -3.41
CA ASP A 51 25.58 -25.24 -2.69
C ASP A 51 26.33 -25.12 -1.35
N LEU A 52 25.59 -24.79 -0.29
CA LEU A 52 26.11 -24.62 1.06
C LEU A 52 26.07 -25.93 1.89
N ILE A 53 25.57 -27.04 1.32
CA ILE A 53 25.20 -28.25 2.08
C ILE A 53 26.32 -29.29 2.05
N ASN A 54 27.10 -29.36 0.97
CA ASN A 54 28.27 -30.22 0.90
C ASN A 54 29.42 -29.66 1.76
N LYS A 55 29.34 -29.90 3.08
CA LYS A 55 30.37 -29.53 4.08
C LYS A 55 31.79 -30.03 3.75
N SER A 56 31.94 -30.92 2.78
CA SER A 56 33.21 -31.49 2.31
C SER A 56 33.83 -30.76 1.12
N GLU A 57 33.08 -29.96 0.36
CA GLU A 57 33.63 -29.12 -0.70
C GLU A 57 33.83 -27.69 -0.18
N GLU A 58 35.08 -27.27 -0.03
CA GLU A 58 35.40 -25.85 0.17
C GLU A 58 34.83 -25.06 -1.03
N LEU A 59 33.97 -24.08 -0.76
CA LEU A 59 33.43 -23.18 -1.80
C LEU A 59 34.60 -22.44 -2.46
N ASN A 60 34.92 -22.83 -3.70
CA ASN A 60 35.94 -22.16 -4.49
C ASN A 60 35.55 -20.68 -4.73
N VAL A 61 36.52 -19.77 -4.58
CA VAL A 61 36.39 -18.34 -4.87
C VAL A 61 35.75 -18.08 -6.24
N CYS A 62 36.11 -18.86 -7.27
CA CYS A 62 35.51 -18.73 -8.60
C CYS A 62 34.01 -19.02 -8.61
N LYS A 63 33.53 -20.00 -7.83
CA LYS A 63 32.09 -20.30 -7.72
C LYS A 63 31.34 -19.12 -7.08
N ILE A 64 31.90 -18.53 -6.02
CA ILE A 64 31.33 -17.37 -5.33
C ILE A 64 31.28 -16.14 -6.26
N GLN A 65 32.38 -15.84 -6.98
CA GLN A 65 32.42 -14.69 -7.87
C GLN A 65 31.46 -14.85 -9.05
N ASN A 66 31.37 -16.05 -9.63
CA ASN A 66 30.40 -16.34 -10.69
C ASN A 66 28.95 -16.20 -10.20
N PHE A 67 28.66 -16.62 -8.97
CA PHE A 67 27.34 -16.43 -8.35
C PHE A 67 27.03 -14.94 -8.18
N LEU A 68 27.95 -14.16 -7.61
CA LEU A 68 27.77 -12.72 -7.41
C LEU A 68 27.54 -11.98 -8.73
N GLU A 69 28.34 -12.28 -9.75
CA GLU A 69 28.18 -11.69 -11.09
C GLU A 69 26.77 -11.94 -11.66
N LYS A 70 26.27 -13.17 -11.56
CA LYS A 70 24.91 -13.53 -11.99
C LYS A 70 23.85 -12.80 -11.16
N ALA A 71 24.03 -12.76 -9.84
CA ALA A 71 23.10 -12.08 -8.94
C ALA A 71 23.02 -10.58 -9.24
N VAL A 72 24.17 -9.93 -9.51
CA VAL A 72 24.25 -8.51 -9.88
C VAL A 72 23.55 -8.29 -11.22
N GLN A 73 23.81 -9.14 -12.22
CA GLN A 73 23.14 -9.04 -13.52
C GLN A 73 21.62 -9.18 -13.41
N LYS A 74 21.13 -10.11 -12.60
CA LYS A 74 19.69 -10.27 -12.33
C LYS A 74 19.09 -9.07 -11.61
N TYR A 75 19.80 -8.53 -10.62
CA TYR A 75 19.31 -7.40 -9.82
C TYR A 75 19.16 -6.14 -10.66
N ILE A 76 20.12 -5.87 -11.55
CA ILE A 76 20.14 -4.69 -12.40
C ILE A 76 19.17 -4.82 -13.57
N SER A 77 18.91 -6.04 -14.06
CA SER A 77 17.99 -6.28 -15.18
C SER A 77 16.55 -5.93 -14.80
N PRO A 78 15.93 -4.91 -15.42
CA PRO A 78 14.52 -4.57 -15.17
C PRO A 78 13.56 -5.59 -15.79
N LEU A 79 14.07 -6.49 -16.63
CA LEU A 79 13.28 -7.51 -17.34
C LEU A 79 13.37 -8.89 -16.69
N ASP A 80 14.10 -9.04 -15.58
CA ASP A 80 14.21 -10.31 -14.86
C ASP A 80 12.96 -10.58 -14.01
N ALA A 81 12.21 -11.62 -14.39
CA ALA A 81 10.97 -12.01 -13.71
C ALA A 81 11.18 -12.40 -12.23
N THR A 82 12.35 -12.96 -11.88
CA THR A 82 12.67 -13.35 -10.49
C THR A 82 12.84 -12.11 -9.63
N THR A 83 13.63 -11.15 -10.10
CA THR A 83 13.85 -9.86 -9.43
C THR A 83 12.53 -9.11 -9.26
N CYS A 84 11.71 -9.00 -10.31
CA CYS A 84 10.38 -8.36 -10.20
C CYS A 84 9.50 -9.08 -9.18
N SER A 85 9.46 -10.41 -9.19
CA SER A 85 8.64 -11.18 -8.24
C SER A 85 9.09 -10.96 -6.80
N LEU A 86 10.41 -10.87 -6.57
CA LEU A 86 10.97 -10.60 -5.25
C LEU A 86 10.71 -9.15 -4.81
N LYS A 87 10.77 -8.17 -5.71
CA LYS A 87 10.40 -6.77 -5.43
C LYS A 87 8.95 -6.68 -4.97
N ILE A 88 8.01 -7.31 -5.68
CA ILE A 88 6.59 -7.36 -5.28
C ILE A 88 6.44 -7.97 -3.88
N CYS A 89 7.07 -9.12 -3.62
CA CYS A 89 6.98 -9.78 -2.31
C CYS A 89 7.58 -8.93 -1.18
N TYR A 90 8.72 -8.27 -1.43
CA TYR A 90 9.36 -7.39 -0.48
C TYR A 90 8.47 -6.18 -0.18
N PHE A 91 7.99 -5.50 -1.21
CA PHE A 91 7.11 -4.35 -1.07
C PHE A 91 5.88 -4.67 -0.21
N PHE A 92 5.15 -5.75 -0.53
CA PHE A 92 3.96 -6.13 0.25
C PHE A 92 4.26 -6.49 1.70
N LYS A 93 5.40 -7.11 1.98
CA LYS A 93 5.81 -7.43 3.34
C LYS A 93 6.03 -6.19 4.20
N HIS A 94 6.42 -5.08 3.57
CA HIS A 94 6.70 -3.81 4.24
C HIS A 94 5.59 -2.77 4.09
N CYS A 95 4.57 -3.05 3.27
CA CYS A 95 3.46 -2.15 3.02
C CYS A 95 2.42 -2.21 4.15
N LYS A 96 2.48 -1.24 5.07
CA LYS A 96 1.49 -1.09 6.15
C LYS A 96 0.27 -0.27 5.75
N LEU A 97 0.36 0.50 4.67
CA LEU A 97 -0.67 1.46 4.24
C LEU A 97 -1.90 0.80 3.60
N LEU A 98 -1.90 -0.52 3.44
CA LEU A 98 -3.10 -1.30 3.18
C LEU A 98 -4.03 -1.37 4.40
N ASP A 99 -3.49 -1.24 5.61
CA ASP A 99 -4.27 -1.22 6.84
C ASP A 99 -4.86 0.17 7.08
N PHE A 100 -6.18 0.23 7.24
CA PHE A 100 -6.91 1.47 7.51
C PHE A 100 -6.41 2.16 8.79
N GLU A 101 -6.12 1.41 9.85
CA GLU A 101 -5.67 2.02 11.12
C GLU A 101 -4.30 2.66 10.95
N CYS A 102 -3.40 2.07 10.16
CA CYS A 102 -2.10 2.67 9.84
C CYS A 102 -2.26 3.98 9.06
N VAL A 103 -3.16 4.01 8.07
CA VAL A 103 -3.46 5.23 7.29
C VAL A 103 -4.04 6.30 8.19
N LYS A 104 -4.99 5.94 9.06
CA LYS A 104 -5.59 6.83 10.04
C LYS A 104 -4.55 7.44 10.97
N GLU A 105 -3.71 6.63 11.60
CA GLU A 105 -2.65 7.11 12.49
C GLU A 105 -1.69 8.08 11.78
N GLN A 106 -1.30 7.76 10.54
CA GLN A 106 -0.43 8.62 9.74
C GLN A 106 -1.11 9.96 9.39
N TYR A 107 -2.36 9.93 8.93
CA TYR A 107 -3.09 11.14 8.57
C TYR A 107 -3.36 12.03 9.79
N GLU A 108 -3.75 11.45 10.92
CA GLU A 108 -3.96 12.17 12.16
C GLU A 108 -2.65 12.78 12.71
N SER A 109 -1.54 12.04 12.63
CA SER A 109 -0.22 12.53 13.03
C SER A 109 0.25 13.70 12.16
N ASN A 110 0.18 13.55 10.83
CA ASN A 110 0.53 14.60 9.89
C ASN A 110 -0.32 15.86 10.09
N ARG A 111 -1.64 15.67 10.27
CA ARG A 111 -2.58 16.77 10.56
C ARG A 111 -2.22 17.49 11.85
N LYS A 112 -1.91 16.73 12.91
CA LYS A 112 -1.47 17.31 14.19
C LYS A 112 -0.20 18.14 14.04
N GLU A 113 0.81 17.61 13.34
CA GLU A 113 2.06 18.33 13.09
C GLU A 113 1.85 19.65 12.34
N LEU A 114 1.03 19.63 11.29
CA LEU A 114 0.70 20.83 10.51
C LEU A 114 -0.06 21.88 11.33
N LEU A 115 -0.98 21.44 12.20
CA LEU A 115 -1.82 22.32 13.00
C LEU A 115 -1.15 22.84 14.27
N ASN A 116 -0.11 22.19 14.78
CA ASN A 116 0.55 22.57 16.04
C ASN A 116 0.97 24.05 16.05
N ARG A 117 1.54 24.56 14.95
CA ARG A 117 1.93 25.98 14.85
C ARG A 117 0.74 26.93 14.96
N LEU A 118 -0.39 26.58 14.32
CA LEU A 118 -1.61 27.37 14.36
C LEU A 118 -2.25 27.32 15.74
N ILE A 119 -2.31 26.13 16.35
CA ILE A 119 -2.81 25.93 17.72
C ILE A 119 -1.99 26.75 18.70
N ASP A 120 -0.66 26.68 18.67
CA ASP A 120 0.19 27.47 19.56
C ASP A 120 -0.03 28.97 19.35
N SER A 121 -0.20 29.43 18.09
CA SER A 121 -0.52 30.83 17.82
C SER A 121 -1.87 31.27 18.39
N ILE A 122 -2.90 30.41 18.38
CA ILE A 122 -4.19 30.68 19.01
C ILE A 122 -4.02 30.73 20.55
N LEU A 123 -3.24 29.82 21.12
CA LEU A 123 -3.08 29.69 22.57
C LEU A 123 -2.15 30.73 23.21
N GLN A 124 -1.30 31.42 22.43
CA GLN A 124 -0.33 32.41 22.91
C GLN A 124 -0.92 33.77 23.31
N HIS A 125 -2.21 34.01 23.06
CA HIS A 125 -2.84 35.30 23.36
C HIS A 125 -2.90 35.58 24.88
N PRO A 126 -2.38 36.74 25.35
CA PRO A 126 -2.38 37.12 26.76
C PRO A 126 -3.75 37.61 27.24
N GLU A 127 -3.97 37.57 28.56
CA GLU A 127 -5.22 38.02 29.20
C GLU A 127 -5.55 39.50 28.96
N THR A 128 -4.55 40.29 28.60
CA THR A 128 -4.64 41.74 28.29
C THR A 128 -4.94 42.03 26.81
N CYS A 129 -5.41 41.05 26.03
CA CYS A 129 -5.69 41.22 24.61
C CYS A 129 -6.63 42.40 24.32
N ASN A 130 -6.23 43.23 23.35
CA ASN A 130 -7.09 44.29 22.81
C ASN A 130 -8.06 43.73 21.75
N ALA A 131 -9.05 44.54 21.35
CA ALA A 131 -10.08 44.12 20.39
C ALA A 131 -9.51 43.62 19.05
N LYS A 132 -8.38 44.17 18.59
CA LYS A 132 -7.72 43.73 17.35
C LYS A 132 -7.11 42.33 17.49
N GLN A 133 -6.45 42.06 18.62
CA GLN A 133 -5.88 40.75 18.92
C GLN A 133 -6.96 39.68 19.11
N LEU A 134 -8.11 40.03 19.72
CA LEU A 134 -9.26 39.13 19.82
C LEU A 134 -9.81 38.76 18.44
N GLN A 135 -9.91 39.74 17.53
CA GLN A 135 -10.36 39.49 16.16
C GLN A 135 -9.37 38.60 15.40
N GLU A 136 -8.05 38.84 15.55
CA GLU A 136 -7.02 38.00 14.94
C GLU A 136 -7.09 36.55 15.45
N MET A 137 -7.27 36.35 16.77
CA MET A 137 -7.46 35.03 17.36
C MET A 137 -8.70 34.35 16.80
N PHE A 138 -9.80 35.09 16.66
CA PHE A 138 -11.05 34.58 16.12
C PHE A 138 -10.90 34.11 14.66
N THR A 139 -10.22 34.88 13.81
CA THR A 139 -9.89 34.47 12.44
C THR A 139 -9.00 33.22 12.43
N LYS A 140 -7.99 33.14 13.31
CA LYS A 140 -7.16 31.93 13.44
C LYS A 140 -7.97 30.71 13.87
N MET A 141 -8.97 30.87 14.74
CA MET A 141 -9.89 29.78 15.11
C MET A 141 -10.70 29.31 13.90
N GLN A 142 -11.20 30.21 13.06
CA GLN A 142 -11.90 29.83 11.82
C GLN A 142 -11.00 28.99 10.89
N ILE A 143 -9.76 29.45 10.66
CA ILE A 143 -8.77 28.70 9.87
C ILE A 143 -8.48 27.34 10.49
N PHE A 144 -8.38 27.27 11.82
CA PHE A 144 -8.18 26.01 12.54
C PHE A 144 -9.34 25.04 12.28
N ILE A 145 -10.58 25.50 12.36
CA ILE A 145 -11.76 24.64 12.14
C ILE A 145 -11.77 24.11 10.71
N ILE A 146 -11.61 24.98 9.71
CA ILE A 146 -11.61 24.59 8.29
C ILE A 146 -10.51 23.55 8.02
N THR A 147 -9.29 23.81 8.52
CA THR A 147 -8.11 22.96 8.26
C THR A 147 -8.14 21.67 9.07
N ASN A 148 -8.63 21.70 10.32
CA ASN A 148 -8.65 20.54 11.20
C ASN A 148 -9.65 19.48 10.77
N TYR A 149 -10.75 19.88 10.15
CA TYR A 149 -11.82 18.98 9.72
C TYR A 149 -11.89 18.83 8.18
N SER A 150 -10.90 19.35 7.45
CA SER A 150 -10.81 19.28 5.97
C SER A 150 -12.09 19.72 5.25
N ILE A 151 -12.80 20.72 5.79
CA ILE A 151 -14.11 21.14 5.26
C ILE A 151 -13.97 21.83 3.89
N GLY A 152 -12.80 22.42 3.62
CA GLY A 152 -12.51 23.10 2.38
C GLY A 152 -11.23 23.94 2.47
N SER A 153 -11.07 24.89 1.55
CA SER A 153 -9.90 25.76 1.52
C SER A 153 -10.06 26.94 2.48
N PRO A 154 -9.11 27.20 3.41
CA PRO A 154 -9.16 28.38 4.27
C PRO A 154 -8.88 29.69 3.51
N LYS A 155 -8.60 29.63 2.20
CA LYS A 155 -8.51 30.80 1.32
C LYS A 155 -9.87 31.22 0.74
N ASP A 156 -10.88 30.36 0.81
CA ASP A 156 -12.22 30.70 0.36
C ASP A 156 -12.89 31.64 1.36
N HIS A 157 -13.16 32.86 0.89
CA HIS A 157 -13.82 33.89 1.69
C HIS A 157 -15.26 33.54 2.04
N VAL A 158 -15.97 32.76 1.20
CA VAL A 158 -17.35 32.36 1.47
C VAL A 158 -17.38 31.34 2.60
N LEU A 159 -16.54 30.30 2.54
CA LEU A 159 -16.37 29.33 3.62
C LEU A 159 -15.92 30.00 4.93
N LEU A 160 -14.98 30.95 4.88
CA LEU A 160 -14.57 31.72 6.07
C LEU A 160 -15.75 32.48 6.68
N ASN A 161 -16.58 33.15 5.88
CA ASN A 161 -17.75 33.88 6.37
C ASN A 161 -18.82 32.94 6.97
N LYS A 162 -19.10 31.80 6.32
CA LYS A 162 -20.00 30.77 6.89
C LYS A 162 -19.46 30.22 8.21
N THR A 163 -18.15 30.00 8.29
CA THR A 163 -17.45 29.54 9.51
C THR A 163 -17.53 30.60 10.60
N GLU A 164 -17.33 31.87 10.26
CA GLU A 164 -17.48 33.01 11.17
C GLU A 164 -18.91 33.09 11.75
N GLN A 165 -19.94 32.96 10.91
CA GLN A 165 -21.34 32.99 11.35
C GLN A 165 -21.67 31.83 12.28
N SER A 166 -21.25 30.62 11.92
CA SER A 166 -21.46 29.41 12.72
C SER A 166 -20.73 29.51 14.06
N LEU A 167 -19.50 30.02 14.06
CA LEU A 167 -18.71 30.24 15.26
C LEU A 167 -19.34 31.32 16.17
N ASN A 168 -19.76 32.47 15.60
CA ASN A 168 -20.46 33.54 16.34
C ASN A 168 -21.78 33.07 16.97
N SER A 169 -22.45 32.07 16.39
CA SER A 169 -23.69 31.51 16.95
C SER A 169 -23.47 30.73 18.25
N ILE A 170 -22.22 30.29 18.53
CA ILE A 170 -21.86 29.52 19.73
C ILE A 170 -21.02 30.34 20.70
N ILE A 171 -20.08 31.13 20.19
CA ILE A 171 -19.19 31.96 21.00
C ILE A 171 -19.21 33.41 20.49
N GLY A 172 -19.74 34.32 21.29
CA GLY A 172 -19.74 35.74 20.95
C GLY A 172 -18.39 36.41 21.24
N LYS A 173 -18.21 37.64 20.72
CA LYS A 173 -17.03 38.48 20.99
C LYS A 173 -16.77 38.73 22.48
N LYS A 174 -17.81 38.72 23.31
CA LYS A 174 -17.71 38.86 24.77
C LYS A 174 -17.21 37.58 25.45
N ASP A 175 -17.53 36.41 24.89
CA ASP A 175 -17.14 35.11 25.43
C ASP A 175 -15.69 34.74 25.07
N LEU A 176 -15.14 35.33 24.01
CA LEU A 176 -13.72 35.27 23.68
C LEU A 176 -12.82 35.79 24.81
N GLN A 177 -13.26 36.82 25.54
CA GLN A 177 -12.55 37.31 26.73
C GLN A 177 -12.48 36.21 27.80
N ASN A 178 -13.61 35.53 28.05
CA ASN A 178 -13.71 34.43 29.00
C ASN A 178 -12.87 33.21 28.58
N TYR A 179 -12.75 32.97 27.28
CA TYR A 179 -11.89 31.91 26.73
C TYR A 179 -10.41 32.14 27.09
N ILE A 180 -9.90 33.37 26.96
CA ILE A 180 -8.48 33.67 27.23
C ILE A 180 -8.13 33.54 28.72
N LEU A 181 -9.08 33.84 29.61
CA LEU A 181 -8.90 33.69 31.07
C LEU A 181 -8.75 32.23 31.52
N LYS A 182 -9.06 31.24 30.66
CA LYS A 182 -8.86 29.83 30.98
C LYS A 182 -7.38 29.45 30.93
N LYS A 183 -6.99 28.38 31.63
CA LYS A 183 -5.65 27.78 31.52
C LYS A 183 -5.39 27.25 30.10
N LYS A 184 -4.12 27.22 29.66
CA LYS A 184 -3.73 26.80 28.29
C LYS A 184 -4.33 25.43 27.89
N TYR A 185 -4.31 24.44 28.77
CA TYR A 185 -4.87 23.11 28.47
C TYR A 185 -6.40 23.15 28.27
N ASN A 186 -7.12 23.87 29.13
CA ASN A 186 -8.57 24.07 29.02
C ASN A 186 -8.94 24.82 27.73
N ARG A 187 -8.09 25.74 27.27
CA ARG A 187 -8.29 26.44 25.99
C ARG A 187 -8.20 25.49 24.81
N LEU A 188 -7.22 24.58 24.79
CA LEU A 188 -7.07 23.61 23.71
C LEU A 188 -8.26 22.66 23.62
N GLU A 189 -8.66 22.07 24.74
CA GLU A 189 -9.82 21.16 24.79
C GLU A 189 -11.10 21.87 24.35
N TYR A 190 -11.29 23.10 24.82
CA TYR A 190 -12.43 23.92 24.42
C TYR A 190 -12.41 24.26 22.93
N LEU A 191 -11.24 24.61 22.36
CA LEU A 191 -11.08 24.88 20.93
C LEU A 191 -11.42 23.66 20.07
N GLN A 192 -10.99 22.48 20.48
CA GLN A 192 -11.30 21.23 19.78
C GLN A 192 -12.80 20.92 19.80
N ARG A 193 -13.43 21.02 20.98
CA ARG A 193 -14.87 20.80 21.14
C ARG A 193 -15.70 21.82 20.36
N LEU A 194 -15.33 23.09 20.45
CA LEU A 194 -15.95 24.18 19.68
C LEU A 194 -15.83 23.92 18.18
N GLY A 195 -14.64 23.51 17.73
CA GLY A 195 -14.41 23.20 16.33
C GLY A 195 -15.23 22.02 15.83
N ALA A 196 -15.43 20.97 16.63
CA ALA A 196 -16.28 19.83 16.28
C ALA A 196 -17.73 20.26 16.09
N ILE A 197 -18.26 21.08 17.02
CA ILE A 197 -19.64 21.59 16.94
C ILE A 197 -19.80 22.48 15.70
N VAL A 198 -18.90 23.45 15.49
CA VAL A 198 -18.97 24.37 14.35
C VAL A 198 -18.85 23.61 13.03
N CYS A 199 -17.95 22.63 12.96
CA CYS A 199 -17.83 21.74 11.80
C CYS A 199 -19.14 21.01 11.50
N GLY A 200 -19.76 20.40 12.51
CA GLY A 200 -21.05 19.74 12.36
C GLY A 200 -22.16 20.68 11.88
N ILE A 201 -22.20 21.92 12.38
CA ILE A 201 -23.16 22.94 11.91
C ILE A 201 -22.92 23.27 10.43
N LEU A 202 -21.66 23.48 10.04
CA LEU A 202 -21.31 23.80 8.65
C LEU A 202 -21.73 22.67 7.70
N ILE A 203 -21.38 21.43 8.05
CA ILE A 203 -21.73 20.24 7.28
C ILE A 203 -23.26 20.10 7.17
N PHE A 204 -23.97 20.21 8.29
CA PHE A 204 -25.43 20.11 8.29
C PHE A 204 -26.07 21.21 7.45
N ASN A 205 -25.62 22.46 7.57
CA ASN A 205 -26.20 23.58 6.83
C ASN A 205 -25.97 23.45 5.33
N ASP A 206 -24.81 22.96 4.92
CA ASP A 206 -24.51 22.72 3.51
C ASP A 206 -25.37 21.58 2.94
N HIS A 207 -25.46 20.46 3.66
CA HIS A 207 -26.21 19.28 3.25
C HIS A 207 -27.74 19.44 3.32
N ALA A 208 -28.27 20.18 4.30
CA ALA A 208 -29.71 20.27 4.54
C ALA A 208 -30.41 21.32 3.66
N PHE A 209 -29.71 22.38 3.25
CA PHE A 209 -30.35 23.55 2.64
C PHE A 209 -30.15 23.71 1.14
N GLN A 210 -29.45 22.80 0.44
CA GLN A 210 -29.14 22.92 -0.99
C GLN A 210 -28.64 24.35 -1.36
N GLY A 211 -27.91 24.99 -0.43
CA GLY A 211 -27.29 26.28 -0.70
C GLY A 211 -26.20 26.14 -1.77
N ASP A 212 -25.67 27.26 -2.28
CA ASP A 212 -24.63 27.25 -3.31
C ASP A 212 -23.57 26.17 -3.03
N PRO A 213 -23.44 25.14 -3.91
CA PRO A 213 -22.69 23.91 -3.66
C PRO A 213 -21.17 24.08 -3.64
N GLU A 214 -20.67 25.31 -3.58
CA GLU A 214 -19.26 25.63 -3.83
C GLU A 214 -18.40 25.76 -2.55
N CYS A 215 -18.97 25.77 -1.35
CA CYS A 215 -18.22 26.19 -0.15
C CYS A 215 -17.67 25.06 0.72
N VAL A 216 -18.44 23.98 0.92
CA VAL A 216 -17.99 22.79 1.63
C VAL A 216 -17.63 21.73 0.61
N ARG A 217 -16.50 21.06 0.81
CA ARG A 217 -16.04 19.97 -0.05
C ARG A 217 -17.10 18.87 -0.15
N ASP A 218 -17.53 18.48 -1.34
CA ASP A 218 -18.46 17.36 -1.51
C ASP A 218 -17.74 16.01 -1.35
N ILE A 219 -17.58 15.56 -0.10
CA ILE A 219 -16.90 14.31 0.23
C ILE A 219 -17.62 13.08 -0.36
N PHE A 220 -18.94 13.12 -0.54
CA PHE A 220 -19.72 12.00 -1.06
C PHE A 220 -19.47 11.82 -2.55
N SER A 221 -19.45 12.91 -3.32
CA SER A 221 -19.07 12.88 -4.74
C SER A 221 -17.62 12.44 -4.92
N ASP A 222 -16.69 12.97 -4.10
CA ASP A 222 -15.29 12.56 -4.12
C ASP A 222 -15.14 11.05 -3.83
N LEU A 223 -15.84 10.53 -2.83
CA LEU A 223 -15.84 9.10 -2.47
C LEU A 223 -16.44 8.24 -3.57
N ALA A 224 -17.56 8.66 -4.16
CA ALA A 224 -18.20 7.92 -5.26
C ALA A 224 -17.27 7.83 -6.48
N MET A 225 -16.64 8.95 -6.85
CA MET A 225 -15.68 9.02 -7.94
C MET A 225 -14.44 8.17 -7.66
N ALA A 226 -13.83 8.34 -6.49
CA ALA A 226 -12.64 7.59 -6.08
C ALA A 226 -12.93 6.07 -6.02
N THR A 227 -14.08 5.67 -5.51
CA THR A 227 -14.50 4.27 -5.42
C THR A 227 -14.69 3.67 -6.82
N ASN A 228 -15.39 4.36 -7.72
CA ASN A 228 -15.60 3.87 -9.09
C ASN A 228 -14.27 3.75 -9.85
N ASN A 229 -13.45 4.80 -9.83
CA ASN A 229 -12.14 4.79 -10.48
C ASN A 229 -11.24 3.69 -9.92
N ALA A 230 -11.23 3.52 -8.60
CA ALA A 230 -10.43 2.50 -7.94
C ALA A 230 -10.87 1.09 -8.31
N LYS A 231 -12.19 0.84 -8.33
CA LYS A 231 -12.76 -0.44 -8.74
C LYS A 231 -12.35 -0.80 -10.16
N GLU A 232 -12.56 0.11 -11.11
CA GLU A 232 -12.21 -0.11 -12.53
C GLU A 232 -10.71 -0.36 -12.71
N ALA A 233 -9.86 0.44 -12.05
CA ALA A 233 -8.42 0.31 -12.14
C ALA A 233 -7.92 -1.04 -11.57
N ILE A 234 -8.44 -1.48 -10.43
CA ILE A 234 -8.08 -2.77 -9.82
C ILE A 234 -8.56 -3.94 -10.69
N GLU A 235 -9.81 -3.88 -11.18
CA GLU A 235 -10.39 -4.92 -12.05
C GLU A 235 -9.61 -5.05 -13.36
N ALA A 236 -9.23 -3.94 -13.98
CA ALA A 236 -8.41 -3.92 -15.20
C ALA A 236 -7.04 -4.59 -14.99
N SER A 237 -6.34 -4.29 -13.90
CA SER A 237 -5.04 -4.91 -13.59
C SER A 237 -5.17 -6.40 -13.29
N ILE A 238 -6.25 -6.84 -12.64
CA ILE A 238 -6.54 -8.27 -12.42
C ILE A 238 -6.79 -8.97 -13.76
N GLU A 239 -7.61 -8.38 -14.64
CA GLU A 239 -7.89 -8.95 -15.96
C GLU A 239 -6.61 -9.04 -16.82
N ARG A 240 -5.78 -8.00 -16.80
CA ARG A 240 -4.45 -7.98 -17.43
C ARG A 240 -3.60 -9.16 -16.95
N ALA A 241 -3.49 -9.36 -15.64
CA ALA A 241 -2.74 -10.47 -15.06
C ALA A 241 -3.28 -11.85 -15.51
N VAL A 242 -4.60 -12.03 -15.49
CA VAL A 242 -5.26 -13.27 -15.93
C VAL A 242 -4.94 -13.59 -17.40
N LYS A 243 -4.98 -12.59 -18.30
CA LYS A 243 -4.63 -12.77 -19.71
C LYS A 243 -3.18 -13.24 -19.90
N LEU A 244 -2.24 -12.66 -19.17
CA LEU A 244 -0.82 -13.02 -19.24
C LEU A 244 -0.56 -14.44 -18.75
N ILE A 245 -1.19 -14.83 -17.64
CA ILE A 245 -1.12 -16.18 -17.10
C ILE A 245 -1.70 -17.18 -18.09
N ALA A 246 -2.88 -16.89 -18.65
CA ALA A 246 -3.55 -17.75 -19.63
C ALA A 246 -2.67 -18.02 -20.85
N LYS A 247 -1.97 -17.00 -21.37
CA LYS A 247 -1.05 -17.15 -22.51
C LYS A 247 0.10 -18.11 -22.22
N GLY A 248 0.63 -18.11 -21.00
CA GLY A 248 1.69 -19.03 -20.57
C GLY A 248 1.19 -20.45 -20.39
N ASN A 249 0.01 -20.60 -19.77
CA ASN A 249 -0.64 -21.90 -19.61
C ASN A 249 -0.99 -22.53 -20.97
N GLU A 250 -1.44 -21.73 -21.94
CA GLU A 250 -1.67 -22.20 -23.31
C GLU A 250 -0.37 -22.67 -23.97
N CYS A 251 0.74 -21.94 -23.77
CA CYS A 251 2.07 -22.37 -24.22
C CYS A 251 2.44 -23.74 -23.63
N PHE A 252 2.28 -23.92 -22.31
CA PHE A 252 2.57 -25.21 -21.67
C PHE A 252 1.65 -26.33 -22.15
N ALA A 253 0.35 -26.08 -22.28
CA ALA A 253 -0.60 -27.08 -22.76
C ALA A 253 -0.31 -27.57 -24.19
N ARG A 254 0.29 -26.73 -25.03
CA ARG A 254 0.73 -27.10 -26.39
C ARG A 254 2.05 -27.89 -26.40
N LEU A 255 2.91 -27.67 -25.42
CA LEU A 255 4.28 -28.19 -25.40
C LEU A 255 4.49 -29.38 -24.47
N ILE A 256 3.57 -29.60 -23.53
CA ILE A 256 3.65 -30.65 -22.51
C ILE A 256 2.36 -31.46 -22.54
N VAL A 257 2.50 -32.77 -22.74
CA VAL A 257 1.40 -33.74 -22.62
C VAL A 257 1.79 -34.75 -21.54
N LEU A 258 0.94 -34.91 -20.54
CA LEU A 258 1.15 -35.87 -19.46
C LEU A 258 0.46 -37.18 -19.81
N ASP A 259 1.24 -38.26 -19.85
CA ASP A 259 0.73 -39.63 -19.93
C ASP A 259 0.75 -40.24 -18.54
N VAL A 260 -0.40 -40.21 -17.88
CA VAL A 260 -0.54 -40.69 -16.49
C VAL A 260 -0.48 -42.21 -16.42
N GLN A 261 -0.86 -42.92 -17.49
CA GLN A 261 -0.85 -44.38 -17.52
C GLN A 261 0.57 -44.91 -17.65
N GLU A 262 1.35 -44.31 -18.54
CA GLU A 262 2.75 -44.69 -18.77
C GLU A 262 3.75 -43.97 -17.84
N GLN A 263 3.26 -43.08 -16.97
CA GLN A 263 4.07 -42.22 -16.10
C GLN A 263 5.16 -41.45 -16.88
N LYS A 264 4.79 -40.93 -18.05
CA LYS A 264 5.69 -40.23 -18.97
C LYS A 264 5.22 -38.80 -19.19
N VAL A 265 6.19 -37.90 -19.36
CA VAL A 265 5.94 -36.55 -19.84
C VAL A 265 6.38 -36.49 -21.29
N LYS A 266 5.48 -36.22 -22.22
CA LYS A 266 5.85 -35.94 -23.61
C LYS A 266 6.01 -34.44 -23.76
N SER A 267 7.21 -33.99 -24.14
CA SER A 267 7.46 -32.58 -24.36
C SER A 267 8.07 -32.27 -25.72
N LEU A 268 7.51 -31.26 -26.38
CA LEU A 268 8.01 -30.71 -27.64
C LEU A 268 9.08 -29.64 -27.44
N TRP A 269 9.49 -29.40 -26.19
CA TRP A 269 10.58 -28.47 -25.86
C TRP A 269 11.30 -28.89 -24.58
N PRO A 270 12.62 -28.68 -24.45
CA PRO A 270 13.32 -29.01 -23.20
C PRO A 270 12.70 -28.30 -22.00
N ILE A 271 12.30 -29.06 -20.97
CA ILE A 271 11.66 -28.54 -19.74
C ILE A 271 12.51 -27.43 -19.08
N ILE A 272 13.83 -27.56 -19.13
CA ILE A 272 14.77 -26.55 -18.60
C ILE A 272 14.55 -25.19 -19.28
N LYS A 273 14.25 -25.15 -20.58
CA LYS A 273 13.99 -23.90 -21.30
C LYS A 273 12.60 -23.34 -21.00
N LEU A 274 11.61 -24.21 -20.75
CA LEU A 274 10.26 -23.80 -20.31
C LEU A 274 10.27 -23.12 -18.93
N ARG A 275 11.32 -23.33 -18.14
CA ARG A 275 11.50 -22.67 -16.84
C ARG A 275 11.53 -21.15 -16.96
N GLU A 276 12.15 -20.60 -18.00
CA GLU A 276 12.20 -19.14 -18.19
C GLU A 276 10.79 -18.57 -18.39
N THR A 277 9.96 -19.22 -19.22
CA THR A 277 8.54 -18.87 -19.36
C THR A 277 7.79 -19.04 -18.04
N ASN A 278 8.08 -20.12 -17.29
CA ASN A 278 7.42 -20.37 -16.01
C ASN A 278 7.75 -19.31 -14.95
N LYS A 279 8.96 -18.72 -14.95
CA LYS A 279 9.29 -17.60 -14.06
C LYS A 279 8.34 -16.41 -14.26
N PHE A 280 8.00 -16.09 -15.51
CA PHE A 280 7.02 -15.05 -15.81
C PHE A 280 5.61 -15.44 -15.37
N VAL A 281 5.16 -16.66 -15.63
CA VAL A 281 3.84 -17.13 -15.18
C VAL A 281 3.74 -17.04 -13.65
N MET A 282 4.78 -17.46 -12.92
CA MET A 282 4.84 -17.34 -11.45
C MET A 282 4.85 -15.89 -10.97
N LEU A 283 5.56 -14.99 -11.66
CA LEU A 283 5.51 -13.55 -11.40
C LEU A 283 4.07 -13.03 -11.54
N PHE A 284 3.40 -13.29 -12.66
CA PHE A 284 2.04 -12.79 -12.90
C PHE A 284 1.03 -13.41 -11.93
N GLU A 285 1.21 -14.66 -11.51
CA GLU A 285 0.41 -15.28 -10.45
C GLU A 285 0.64 -14.62 -9.09
N SER A 286 1.89 -14.25 -8.77
CA SER A 286 2.19 -13.46 -7.57
C SER A 286 1.48 -12.10 -7.64
N TYR A 287 1.67 -11.36 -8.72
CA TYR A 287 1.03 -10.07 -8.98
C TYR A 287 -0.51 -10.15 -8.88
N ARG A 288 -1.14 -11.13 -9.54
CA ARG A 288 -2.60 -11.36 -9.46
C ARG A 288 -3.07 -11.63 -8.04
N ARG A 289 -2.38 -12.48 -7.28
CA ARG A 289 -2.74 -12.78 -5.88
C ARG A 289 -2.74 -11.53 -5.03
N TYR A 290 -1.73 -10.69 -5.21
CA TYR A 290 -1.60 -9.42 -4.50
C TYR A 290 -2.67 -8.39 -4.90
N LEU A 291 -3.03 -8.31 -6.19
CA LEU A 291 -4.16 -7.49 -6.64
C LEU A 291 -5.50 -7.97 -6.06
N ILE A 292 -5.72 -9.28 -5.96
CA ILE A 292 -6.93 -9.84 -5.31
C ILE A 292 -6.95 -9.47 -3.82
N HIS A 293 -5.80 -9.51 -3.15
CA HIS A 293 -5.69 -9.06 -1.77
C HIS A 293 -6.04 -7.57 -1.63
N ILE A 294 -5.51 -6.72 -2.51
CA ILE A 294 -5.87 -5.30 -2.59
C ILE A 294 -7.38 -5.13 -2.81
N GLN A 295 -7.97 -5.85 -3.77
CA GLN A 295 -9.41 -5.79 -4.05
C GLN A 295 -10.24 -6.18 -2.82
N THR A 296 -9.78 -7.16 -2.05
CA THR A 296 -10.48 -7.61 -0.83
C THR A 296 -10.48 -6.51 0.23
N ILE A 297 -9.36 -5.82 0.42
CA ILE A 297 -9.25 -4.69 1.35
C ILE A 297 -10.10 -3.53 0.87
N PHE A 298 -10.00 -3.17 -0.42
CA PHE A 298 -10.82 -2.14 -1.04
C PHE A 298 -12.32 -2.38 -0.84
N LYS A 299 -12.81 -3.61 -1.04
CA LYS A 299 -14.21 -3.97 -0.80
C LYS A 299 -14.63 -3.79 0.66
N LYS A 300 -13.73 -4.03 1.62
CA LYS A 300 -13.99 -3.74 3.05
C LYS A 300 -14.12 -2.23 3.29
N THR A 301 -13.21 -1.44 2.74
CA THR A 301 -13.27 0.04 2.83
C THR A 301 -14.55 0.58 2.19
N GLN A 302 -14.91 0.09 1.00
CA GLN A 302 -16.16 0.45 0.32
C GLN A 302 -17.39 0.17 1.18
N TYR A 303 -17.47 -1.02 1.79
CA TYR A 303 -18.56 -1.35 2.70
C TYR A 303 -18.62 -0.41 3.91
N LEU A 304 -17.47 -0.06 4.49
CA LEU A 304 -17.41 0.86 5.63
C LEU A 304 -17.85 2.28 5.25
N ILE A 305 -17.55 2.73 4.02
CA ILE A 305 -18.07 3.99 3.48
C ILE A 305 -19.60 3.94 3.45
N GLU A 306 -20.20 2.94 2.80
CA GLU A 306 -21.67 2.80 2.69
C GLU A 306 -22.36 2.79 4.06
N VAL A 307 -21.74 2.16 5.07
CA VAL A 307 -22.26 2.14 6.45
C VAL A 307 -22.18 3.53 7.08
N ASN A 308 -21.11 4.28 6.86
CA ASN A 308 -20.94 5.62 7.44
C ASN A 308 -21.81 6.67 6.74
N GLU A 309 -22.05 6.54 5.43
CA GLU A 309 -23.01 7.36 4.70
C GLU A 309 -24.43 7.20 5.28
N LYS A 310 -24.88 5.95 5.49
CA LYS A 310 -26.19 5.70 6.12
C LYS A 310 -26.29 6.26 7.54
N LYS A 311 -25.21 6.17 8.32
CA LYS A 311 -25.15 6.78 9.66
C LYS A 311 -25.24 8.30 9.57
N PHE A 312 -24.55 8.89 8.61
CA PHE A 312 -24.57 10.33 8.36
C PHE A 312 -25.99 10.81 8.07
N ASP A 313 -26.69 10.16 7.14
CA ASP A 313 -28.09 10.46 6.82
C ASP A 313 -29.01 10.35 8.05
N CYS A 314 -28.82 9.32 8.87
CA CYS A 314 -29.58 9.13 10.10
C CYS A 314 -29.38 10.29 11.08
N VAL A 315 -28.15 10.79 11.22
CA VAL A 315 -27.83 11.91 12.12
C VAL A 315 -28.41 13.21 11.57
N VAL A 316 -28.28 13.47 10.28
CA VAL A 316 -28.87 14.64 9.61
C VAL A 316 -30.39 14.64 9.80
N ASN A 317 -31.05 13.50 9.58
CA ASN A 317 -32.49 13.35 9.83
C ASN A 317 -32.84 13.59 11.29
N LYS A 318 -32.00 13.13 12.23
CA LYS A 318 -32.24 13.37 13.65
C LYS A 318 -32.14 14.84 14.03
N ILE A 319 -31.15 15.55 13.48
CA ILE A 319 -31.01 17.01 13.68
C ILE A 319 -32.24 17.72 13.10
N ASN A 320 -32.68 17.35 11.90
CA ASN A 320 -33.89 17.89 11.28
C ASN A 320 -35.13 17.69 12.16
N GLU A 321 -35.32 16.51 12.75
CA GLU A 321 -36.43 16.24 13.69
C GLU A 321 -36.38 17.14 14.92
N ILE A 322 -35.20 17.36 15.49
CA ILE A 322 -35.01 18.20 16.69
C ILE A 322 -35.33 19.66 16.37
N LEU A 323 -34.89 20.14 15.21
CA LEU A 323 -35.13 21.51 14.76
C LEU A 323 -36.58 21.74 14.30
N LYS A 324 -37.29 20.67 13.93
CA LYS A 324 -38.66 20.74 13.42
C LYS A 324 -39.59 21.42 14.43
N PHE A 325 -40.20 22.53 14.00
CA PHE A 325 -41.16 23.31 14.77
C PHE A 325 -40.62 23.99 16.05
N ARG A 326 -39.30 24.18 16.17
CA ARG A 326 -38.69 24.87 17.32
C ARG A 326 -38.00 26.16 16.91
N SER A 327 -38.31 27.25 17.62
CA SER A 327 -37.64 28.55 17.47
C SER A 327 -36.34 28.66 18.28
N ALA A 328 -36.18 27.81 19.30
CA ALA A 328 -34.98 27.69 20.12
C ALA A 328 -34.81 26.24 20.58
N VAL A 329 -33.57 25.77 20.65
CA VAL A 329 -33.21 24.42 21.07
C VAL A 329 -32.08 24.50 22.11
N GLU A 330 -32.23 23.74 23.19
CA GLU A 330 -31.20 23.61 24.21
C GLU A 330 -29.92 23.01 23.63
N SER A 331 -28.77 23.59 23.98
CA SER A 331 -27.48 23.19 23.44
C SER A 331 -27.11 21.75 23.83
N GLU A 332 -27.50 21.29 25.03
CA GLU A 332 -27.27 19.90 25.46
C GLU A 332 -27.98 18.87 24.57
N LEU A 333 -29.10 19.25 23.95
CA LEU A 333 -29.87 18.35 23.09
C LEU A 333 -29.28 18.25 21.68
N ILE A 334 -28.71 19.34 21.14
CA ILE A 334 -28.33 19.41 19.72
C ILE A 334 -26.81 19.32 19.47
N PHE A 335 -25.98 19.88 20.35
CA PHE A 335 -24.53 19.89 20.15
C PHE A 335 -23.90 18.49 20.04
N PRO A 336 -24.33 17.46 20.82
CA PRO A 336 -23.80 16.11 20.64
C PRO A 336 -23.99 15.56 19.22
N HIS A 337 -25.10 15.90 18.55
CA HIS A 337 -25.35 15.47 17.18
C HIS A 337 -24.44 16.15 16.16
N PHE A 338 -24.16 17.46 16.32
CA PHE A 338 -23.18 18.15 15.48
C PHE A 338 -21.76 17.62 15.67
N VAL A 339 -21.36 17.34 16.92
CA VAL A 339 -20.06 16.70 17.19
C VAL A 339 -19.97 15.36 16.48
N TYR A 340 -20.98 14.50 16.63
CA TYR A 340 -20.99 13.20 15.96
C TYR A 340 -21.00 13.31 14.43
N LEU A 341 -21.66 14.32 13.86
CA LEU A 341 -21.61 14.59 12.42
C LEU A 341 -20.19 14.93 11.95
N SER A 342 -19.44 15.74 12.72
CA SER A 342 -18.04 16.04 12.43
C SER A 342 -17.12 14.81 12.53
N GLU A 343 -17.42 13.87 13.43
CA GLU A 343 -16.70 12.59 13.55
C GLU A 343 -16.97 11.69 12.35
N LEU A 344 -18.23 11.59 11.90
CA LEU A 344 -18.58 10.84 10.69
C LEU A 344 -17.91 11.43 9.45
N TRP A 345 -17.90 12.77 9.33
CA TRP A 345 -17.22 13.48 8.25
C TRP A 345 -15.73 13.17 8.18
N THR A 346 -15.04 13.32 9.30
CA THR A 346 -13.60 13.03 9.37
C THR A 346 -13.30 11.56 9.12
N THR A 347 -14.20 10.65 9.49
CA THR A 347 -14.10 9.23 9.17
C THR A 347 -14.25 8.97 7.66
N LEU A 348 -15.18 9.65 6.98
CA LEU A 348 -15.35 9.57 5.53
C LEU A 348 -14.13 10.11 4.76
N GLU A 349 -13.57 11.23 5.21
CA GLU A 349 -12.29 11.77 4.73
C GLU A 349 -11.14 10.74 4.85
N LEU A 350 -11.07 10.02 5.97
CA LEU A 350 -10.06 8.98 6.18
C LEU A 350 -10.26 7.78 5.24
N TYR A 351 -11.49 7.39 4.91
CA TYR A 351 -11.71 6.36 3.90
C TYR A 351 -11.30 6.80 2.50
N LEU A 352 -11.53 8.08 2.15
CA LEU A 352 -11.06 8.62 0.88
C LEU A 352 -9.52 8.56 0.79
N ALA A 353 -8.84 8.94 1.88
CA ALA A 353 -7.39 8.79 1.99
C ALA A 353 -6.94 7.33 1.85
N HIS A 354 -7.65 6.39 2.47
CA HIS A 354 -7.34 4.97 2.37
C HIS A 354 -7.51 4.43 0.94
N ILE A 355 -8.56 4.84 0.21
CA ILE A 355 -8.72 4.51 -1.21
C ILE A 355 -7.54 5.06 -2.03
N ALA A 356 -7.10 6.28 -1.76
CA ALA A 356 -5.96 6.88 -2.46
C ALA A 356 -4.66 6.08 -2.20
N GLU A 357 -4.41 5.64 -0.96
CA GLU A 357 -3.25 4.79 -0.64
C GLU A 357 -3.36 3.42 -1.30
N ILE A 358 -4.55 2.80 -1.31
CA ILE A 358 -4.80 1.54 -2.04
C ILE A 358 -4.43 1.67 -3.52
N ILE A 359 -4.81 2.78 -4.15
CA ILE A 359 -4.51 3.02 -5.57
C ILE A 359 -3.03 3.25 -5.81
N LYS A 360 -2.35 4.04 -4.98
CA LYS A 360 -0.89 4.20 -5.05
C LYS A 360 -0.17 2.85 -4.95
N ILE A 361 -0.61 1.99 -4.04
CA ILE A 361 -0.03 0.66 -3.84
C ILE A 361 -0.25 -0.20 -5.08
N LYS A 362 -1.47 -0.21 -5.62
CA LYS A 362 -1.78 -0.90 -6.89
C LYS A 362 -0.90 -0.37 -8.02
N ASP A 363 -0.82 0.94 -8.21
CA ASP A 363 -0.05 1.56 -9.30
C ASP A 363 1.44 1.24 -9.20
N HIS A 364 1.99 1.20 -7.98
CA HIS A 364 3.35 0.74 -7.75
C HIS A 364 3.57 -0.71 -8.21
N LEU A 365 2.58 -1.61 -8.07
CA LEU A 365 2.69 -2.97 -8.60
C LEU A 365 2.66 -2.99 -10.12
N ASP A 366 1.83 -2.14 -10.73
CA ASP A 366 1.74 -2.02 -12.18
C ASP A 366 3.06 -1.50 -12.77
N GLU A 367 3.74 -0.59 -12.08
CA GLU A 367 5.09 -0.13 -12.44
C GLU A 367 6.12 -1.27 -12.39
N LEU A 368 6.06 -2.11 -11.36
CA LEU A 368 6.93 -3.30 -11.25
C LEU A 368 6.64 -4.32 -12.37
N VAL A 369 5.40 -4.37 -12.86
CA VAL A 369 4.96 -5.20 -14.01
C VAL A 369 4.79 -4.33 -15.25
N SER A 370 5.89 -3.68 -15.63
CA SER A 370 5.93 -2.76 -16.77
C SER A 370 5.56 -3.41 -18.12
N GLU A 371 5.10 -2.60 -19.07
CA GLU A 371 4.81 -3.05 -20.44
C GLU A 371 6.02 -3.69 -21.14
N ASN A 372 7.24 -3.24 -20.82
CA ASN A 372 8.47 -3.82 -21.37
C ASN A 372 8.70 -5.26 -20.86
N LEU A 373 8.40 -5.52 -19.59
CA LEU A 373 8.47 -6.86 -19.00
C LEU A 373 7.45 -7.78 -19.67
N GLU A 374 6.25 -7.28 -19.95
CA GLU A 374 5.21 -8.03 -20.65
C GLU A 374 5.57 -8.31 -22.10
N ARG A 375 6.14 -7.34 -22.80
CA ARG A 375 6.62 -7.54 -24.17
C ARG A 375 7.70 -8.61 -24.21
N ASN A 376 8.68 -8.54 -23.30
CA ASN A 376 9.73 -9.55 -23.18
C ASN A 376 9.14 -10.95 -22.91
N TYR A 377 8.14 -11.04 -22.04
CA TYR A 377 7.41 -12.29 -21.81
C TYR A 377 6.71 -12.82 -23.07
N ILE A 378 5.99 -11.95 -23.79
CA ILE A 378 5.29 -12.32 -25.03
C ILE A 378 6.28 -12.82 -26.08
N GLU A 379 7.39 -12.12 -26.27
CA GLU A 379 8.47 -12.51 -27.17
C GLU A 379 9.10 -13.86 -26.76
N ASN A 380 9.30 -14.08 -25.46
CA ASN A 380 9.80 -15.35 -24.92
C ASN A 380 8.85 -16.51 -25.21
N VAL A 381 7.54 -16.33 -25.00
CA VAL A 381 6.51 -17.34 -25.30
C VAL A 381 6.48 -17.65 -26.79
N GLU A 382 6.50 -16.62 -27.64
CA GLU A 382 6.46 -16.79 -29.09
C GLU A 382 7.73 -17.46 -29.64
N ALA A 383 8.91 -17.08 -29.14
CA ALA A 383 10.16 -17.74 -29.48
C ALA A 383 10.13 -19.22 -29.08
N THR A 384 9.68 -19.52 -27.86
CA THR A 384 9.54 -20.89 -27.36
C THR A 384 8.63 -21.73 -28.26
N LEU A 385 7.46 -21.20 -28.64
CA LEU A 385 6.54 -21.88 -29.55
C LEU A 385 7.10 -22.03 -30.97
N ARG A 386 7.82 -21.03 -31.50
CA ARG A 386 8.47 -21.12 -32.82
C ARG A 386 9.55 -22.21 -32.82
N ASP A 387 10.43 -22.19 -31.84
CA ASP A 387 11.58 -23.08 -31.80
C ASP A 387 11.16 -24.54 -31.53
N SER A 388 10.07 -24.75 -30.78
CA SER A 388 9.51 -26.07 -30.54
C SER A 388 9.14 -26.83 -31.82
N LYS A 389 8.78 -26.12 -32.90
CA LYS A 389 8.44 -26.74 -34.20
C LYS A 389 9.63 -27.42 -34.87
N ILE A 390 10.86 -27.11 -34.44
CA ILE A 390 12.08 -27.74 -34.96
C ILE A 390 12.23 -29.17 -34.40
N ILE A 391 11.64 -29.45 -33.25
CA ILE A 391 11.72 -30.76 -32.60
C ILE A 391 10.77 -31.75 -33.28
N LYS A 392 11.35 -32.67 -34.07
CA LYS A 392 10.61 -33.68 -34.84
C LYS A 392 10.11 -34.85 -33.98
N PHE A 393 10.78 -35.14 -32.87
CA PHE A 393 10.45 -36.24 -31.97
C PHE A 393 10.29 -35.70 -30.54
N PRO A 394 9.16 -35.97 -29.87
CA PRO A 394 8.95 -35.51 -28.51
C PRO A 394 10.01 -36.11 -27.57
N ILE A 395 10.43 -35.30 -26.60
CA ILE A 395 11.27 -35.75 -25.49
C ILE A 395 10.34 -36.44 -24.50
N GLU A 396 10.59 -37.71 -24.16
CA GLU A 396 9.68 -38.53 -23.35
C GLU A 396 10.33 -39.04 -22.05
N PRO A 397 10.76 -38.16 -21.12
CA PRO A 397 11.26 -38.62 -19.84
C PRO A 397 10.15 -39.24 -18.98
N THR A 398 10.51 -40.27 -18.22
CA THR A 398 9.65 -40.83 -17.17
C THR A 398 9.58 -39.90 -15.96
N PHE A 399 8.53 -40.04 -15.15
CA PHE A 399 8.42 -39.28 -13.89
C PHE A 399 9.62 -39.51 -12.98
N THR A 400 10.14 -40.74 -12.90
CA THR A 400 11.34 -41.07 -12.11
C THR A 400 12.58 -40.32 -12.59
N GLU A 401 12.81 -40.25 -13.91
CA GLU A 401 13.95 -39.50 -14.47
C GLU A 401 13.84 -38.00 -14.18
N LEU A 402 12.63 -37.43 -14.26
CA LEU A 402 12.39 -36.02 -13.91
C LEU A 402 12.59 -35.76 -12.41
N ILE A 403 12.15 -36.69 -11.55
CA ILE A 403 12.36 -36.61 -10.10
C ILE A 403 13.85 -36.70 -9.78
N GLU A 404 14.59 -37.62 -10.39
CA GLU A 404 16.05 -37.73 -10.20
C GLU A 404 16.80 -36.48 -10.68
N LEU A 405 16.41 -35.92 -11.81
CA LEU A 405 16.98 -34.65 -12.31
C LEU A 405 16.68 -33.49 -11.37
N THR A 406 15.48 -33.46 -10.77
CA THR A 406 15.10 -32.44 -9.79
C THR A 406 15.88 -32.62 -8.49
N ASN A 407 16.00 -33.85 -7.98
CA ASN A 407 16.73 -34.19 -6.76
C ASN A 407 18.24 -33.92 -6.88
N LYS A 408 18.82 -34.09 -8.08
CA LYS A 408 20.23 -33.70 -8.35
C LYS A 408 20.44 -32.18 -8.33
N CYS A 409 19.38 -31.40 -8.52
CA CYS A 409 19.39 -29.95 -8.41
C CYS A 409 18.91 -29.43 -7.05
N GLU A 410 18.44 -30.28 -6.13
CA GLU A 410 18.05 -29.81 -4.79
C GLU A 410 19.29 -29.44 -3.97
N GLY A 411 19.53 -28.13 -3.82
CA GLY A 411 19.90 -27.62 -2.50
C GLY A 411 18.76 -27.97 -1.55
N GLN A 412 18.87 -29.10 -0.84
CA GLN A 412 17.79 -29.69 -0.06
C GLN A 412 17.07 -28.64 0.81
N LEU A 413 15.85 -28.29 0.39
CA LEU A 413 14.89 -27.50 1.14
C LEU A 413 14.40 -28.37 2.30
N ASN A 414 15.21 -28.44 3.36
CA ASN A 414 14.84 -29.19 4.56
C ASN A 414 13.74 -28.41 5.29
N LEU A 415 12.48 -28.71 4.96
CA LEU A 415 11.27 -28.16 5.56
C LEU A 415 11.25 -28.27 7.10
N MET A 416 12.00 -29.22 7.68
CA MET A 416 12.12 -29.38 9.13
C MET A 416 13.12 -28.40 9.78
N LYS A 417 14.04 -27.81 9.01
CA LYS A 417 14.96 -26.75 9.48
C LYS A 417 14.40 -25.34 9.30
N LEU A 418 13.30 -25.18 8.56
CA LEU A 418 12.59 -23.91 8.38
C LEU A 418 12.11 -23.31 9.72
N VAL A 419 11.81 -24.14 10.72
CA VAL A 419 11.35 -23.67 12.04
C VAL A 419 12.38 -22.75 12.71
N ARG A 420 13.69 -22.98 12.58
CA ARG A 420 14.70 -22.22 13.33
C ARG A 420 15.16 -20.91 12.67
N CYS A 421 15.07 -20.79 11.34
CA CYS A 421 15.33 -19.51 10.66
C CYS A 421 14.06 -18.65 10.51
N LEU A 422 12.87 -19.26 10.51
CA LEU A 422 11.61 -18.52 10.53
C LEU A 422 11.39 -17.79 11.86
N TYR A 423 12.03 -18.14 12.97
CA TYR A 423 11.93 -17.31 14.20
C TYR A 423 12.52 -15.89 14.04
N ALA A 424 13.34 -15.63 13.02
CA ALA A 424 13.77 -14.27 12.65
C ALA A 424 12.88 -13.61 11.58
N PHE A 425 11.88 -14.35 11.05
CA PHE A 425 11.00 -13.95 9.95
C PHE A 425 9.51 -14.37 10.18
N SER A 426 9.12 -14.66 11.43
CA SER A 426 7.86 -15.30 11.78
C SER A 426 6.73 -14.28 11.82
N PHE A 427 6.09 -14.04 10.68
CA PHE A 427 4.72 -13.49 10.61
C PHE A 427 4.03 -13.89 9.29
N MET A 428 4.22 -15.14 8.84
CA MET A 428 3.52 -15.71 7.67
C MET A 428 2.57 -16.86 8.03
N SER A 429 2.25 -17.04 9.32
CA SER A 429 1.41 -18.17 9.77
C SER A 429 0.02 -17.80 10.29
N ASN A 430 -0.39 -16.53 10.28
CA ASN A 430 -1.71 -16.12 10.79
C ASN A 430 -2.53 -15.28 9.80
N VAL A 431 -2.37 -15.53 8.50
CA VAL A 431 -3.31 -15.01 7.47
C VAL A 431 -3.70 -16.17 6.55
N PHE A 432 -4.21 -17.24 7.15
CA PHE A 432 -4.97 -18.28 6.48
C PHE A 432 -6.06 -18.75 7.45
N LEU A 433 -7.18 -18.04 7.42
CA LEU A 433 -8.54 -18.58 7.52
C LEU A 433 -9.43 -17.72 6.61
#